data_AF-A0A519YX38-F1
#
_entry.id   AF-A0A519YX38-F1
#
_cell.length_a   1.000
_cell.length_b   1.000
_cell.length_c   1.000
_cell.angle_alpha   90.00
_cell.angle_beta   90.00
_cell.angle_gamma   90.00
#
_symmetry.space_group_name_H-M   'P 1'
#
loop_
_entity.id
_entity.type
_entity.pdbx_description
1 polymer ?
#
loop_
_entity_poly.entity_id
_entity_poly.type
_entity_poly.pdbx_seq_one_letter_code
_entity_poly.pdbx_strand_id
1 'polypeptide(L)'
;MTEDEIDLLLRDFLQISPKDVPEFSPEVVRSDWLTRFARDGQLVKYHNPGCPKCNSTGYKGRAGLHELMAMSRELRHMIQTGGRAEQIQQQALREGMRTLRQDGIEKVLMGITSMEEVRATSNA
;
A
#
# COMPACT_ATOMS: atom_id res chain seq x y z
N MET A 1 5.72 16.62 0.35
CA MET A 1 4.48 16.17 -0.30
C MET A 1 3.37 17.10 0.19
N THR A 2 2.39 17.44 -0.64
CA THR A 2 1.28 18.31 -0.20
C THR A 2 0.26 17.51 0.64
N GLU A 3 -0.57 18.20 1.43
CA GLU A 3 -1.64 17.53 2.19
C GLU A 3 -2.63 16.82 1.24
N ASP A 4 -3.04 17.45 0.14
CA ASP A 4 -3.92 16.83 -0.87
C ASP A 4 -3.34 15.52 -1.43
N GLU A 5 -2.02 15.48 -1.65
CA GLU A 5 -1.33 14.26 -2.12
C GLU A 5 -1.37 13.16 -1.06
N ILE A 6 -1.15 13.52 0.21
CA ILE A 6 -1.22 12.58 1.34
C ILE A 6 -2.64 12.03 1.49
N ASP A 7 -3.66 12.89 1.39
CA ASP A 7 -5.07 12.49 1.49
C ASP A 7 -5.48 11.55 0.35
N LEU A 8 -4.96 11.77 -0.86
CA LEU A 8 -5.16 10.85 -1.98
C LEU A 8 -4.50 9.48 -1.72
N LEU A 9 -3.27 9.46 -1.17
CA LEU A 9 -2.62 8.21 -0.80
C LEU A 9 -3.39 7.48 0.32
N LEU A 10 -3.84 8.19 1.34
CA LEU A 10 -4.63 7.60 2.44
C LEU A 10 -5.94 7.01 1.92
N ARG A 11 -6.63 7.72 1.02
CA ARG A 11 -7.85 7.21 0.38
C ARG A 11 -7.59 5.92 -0.40
N ASP A 12 -6.55 5.90 -1.24
CA ASP A 12 -6.18 4.71 -2.02
C ASP A 12 -5.74 3.55 -1.10
N PHE A 13 -5.04 3.84 0.01
CA PHE A 13 -4.56 2.81 0.95
C PHE A 13 -5.69 2.18 1.76
N LEU A 14 -6.69 2.98 2.14
CA LEU A 14 -7.79 2.58 3.03
C LEU A 14 -9.03 2.06 2.30
N GLN A 15 -9.05 2.11 0.96
CA GLN A 15 -10.23 1.82 0.14
C GLN A 15 -10.93 0.51 0.52
N ILE A 16 -10.17 -0.56 0.76
CA ILE A 16 -10.70 -1.89 1.11
C ILE A 16 -10.35 -2.32 2.55
N SER A 17 -9.82 -1.41 3.36
CA SER A 17 -9.46 -1.72 4.73
C SER A 17 -10.69 -1.91 5.64
N PRO A 18 -10.62 -2.83 6.62
CA PRO A 18 -11.68 -2.99 7.62
C PRO A 18 -11.94 -1.67 8.38
N LYS A 19 -13.17 -1.16 8.31
CA LYS A 19 -13.53 0.16 8.90
C LYS A 19 -13.70 0.13 10.41
N ASP A 20 -13.94 -1.05 10.97
CA ASP A 20 -14.12 -1.30 12.40
C ASP A 20 -12.80 -1.62 13.12
N VAL A 21 -11.66 -1.56 12.40
CA VAL A 21 -10.32 -1.78 12.94
C VAL A 21 -9.61 -0.43 13.08
N PRO A 22 -9.35 0.05 14.31
CA PRO A 22 -8.77 1.37 14.55
C PRO A 22 -7.42 1.62 13.85
N GLU A 23 -6.64 0.57 13.63
CA GLU A 23 -5.34 0.62 12.94
C GLU A 23 -5.46 1.11 11.48
N PHE A 24 -6.64 0.97 10.88
CA PHE A 24 -6.95 1.46 9.53
C PHE A 24 -7.66 2.82 9.54
N SER A 25 -7.50 3.64 10.58
CA SER A 25 -7.91 5.04 10.54
C SER A 25 -6.90 5.91 9.76
N PRO A 26 -7.33 6.97 9.07
CA PRO A 26 -6.42 7.89 8.38
C PRO A 26 -5.33 8.46 9.30
N GLU A 27 -5.67 8.77 10.55
CA GLU A 27 -4.76 9.35 11.53
C GLU A 27 -3.67 8.35 11.94
N VAL A 28 -4.05 7.10 12.19
CA VAL A 28 -3.10 6.03 12.58
C VAL A 28 -2.18 5.69 11.42
N VAL A 29 -2.72 5.50 10.21
CA VAL A 29 -1.92 5.20 9.02
C VAL A 29 -0.97 6.36 8.69
N ARG A 30 -1.44 7.61 8.77
CA ARG A 30 -0.58 8.79 8.57
C ARG A 30 0.53 8.85 9.61
N SER A 31 0.23 8.57 10.88
CA SER A 31 1.22 8.54 11.96
C SER A 31 2.28 7.46 11.73
N ASP A 32 1.87 6.26 11.29
CA ASP A 32 2.79 5.18 10.89
C ASP A 32 3.71 5.61 9.75
N TRP A 33 3.14 6.22 8.69
CA TRP A 33 3.91 6.71 7.56
C TRP A 33 4.91 7.80 7.95
N LEU A 34 4.50 8.74 8.80
CA LEU A 34 5.40 9.78 9.31
C LEU A 34 6.54 9.15 10.12
N THR A 35 6.25 8.14 10.94
CA THR A 35 7.25 7.43 11.73
C THR A 35 8.26 6.68 10.84
N ARG A 36 7.79 6.06 9.75
CA ARG A 36 8.61 5.15 8.93
C ARG A 36 9.29 5.80 7.73
N PHE A 37 8.68 6.84 7.14
CA PHE A 37 9.08 7.36 5.83
C PHE A 37 9.35 8.86 5.80
N ALA A 38 9.05 9.60 6.87
CA ALA A 38 9.32 11.03 6.89
C ALA A 38 10.82 11.34 6.91
N ARG A 39 11.19 12.48 6.34
CA ARG A 39 12.48 13.15 6.53
C ARG A 39 12.20 14.50 7.15
N ASP A 40 12.90 14.81 8.24
CA ASP A 40 12.69 16.05 9.02
C ASP A 40 11.22 16.29 9.40
N GLY A 41 10.52 15.21 9.75
CA GLY A 41 9.12 15.25 10.16
C GLY A 41 8.10 15.40 9.02
N GLN A 42 8.52 15.37 7.76
CA GLN A 42 7.63 15.50 6.60
C GLN A 42 7.77 14.35 5.61
N LEU A 43 6.65 13.93 5.01
CA LEU A 43 6.66 12.95 3.93
C LEU A 43 7.22 13.57 2.65
N VAL A 44 8.20 12.89 2.05
CA VAL A 44 8.90 13.35 0.85
C VAL A 44 8.19 12.85 -0.40
N LYS A 45 8.01 13.74 -1.38
CA LYS A 45 7.58 13.36 -2.73
C LYS A 45 8.81 13.16 -3.58
N TYR A 46 8.96 11.96 -4.14
CA TYR A 46 10.03 11.66 -5.08
C TYR A 46 9.60 12.00 -6.51
N HIS A 47 10.56 12.39 -7.34
CA HIS A 47 10.37 12.66 -8.75
C HIS A 47 11.41 11.89 -9.59
N ASN A 48 11.05 11.55 -10.82
CA ASN A 48 11.87 10.75 -11.72
C ASN A 48 12.02 11.45 -13.09
N PRO A 49 12.77 12.57 -13.20
CA PRO A 49 12.80 13.43 -14.39
C PRO A 49 13.40 12.79 -15.65
N GLY A 50 13.94 11.58 -15.57
CA GLY A 50 14.66 10.94 -16.66
C GLY A 50 16.10 11.44 -16.82
N CYS A 51 16.99 10.56 -17.25
CA CYS A 51 18.38 10.89 -17.57
C CYS A 51 18.97 9.86 -18.55
N PRO A 52 20.17 10.09 -19.11
CA PRO A 52 20.79 9.14 -20.04
C PRO A 52 20.97 7.73 -19.46
N LYS A 53 21.17 7.60 -18.14
CA LYS A 53 21.38 6.30 -17.48
C LYS A 53 20.11 5.43 -17.40
N CYS A 54 18.94 6.02 -17.59
CA CYS A 54 17.64 5.34 -17.63
C CYS A 54 16.95 5.53 -18.98
N ASN A 55 17.69 5.89 -20.04
CA ASN A 55 17.15 6.16 -21.38
C ASN A 55 16.01 7.19 -21.37
N SER A 56 16.13 8.21 -20.51
CA SER A 56 15.13 9.27 -20.34
C SER A 56 13.74 8.81 -19.88
N THR A 57 13.59 7.57 -19.39
CA THR A 57 12.30 7.05 -18.90
C THR A 57 11.96 7.48 -17.47
N GLY A 58 12.98 7.80 -16.67
CA GLY A 58 12.82 8.01 -15.23
C GLY A 58 12.87 6.72 -14.41
N TYR A 59 12.87 5.54 -15.03
CA TYR A 59 12.83 4.24 -14.33
C TYR A 59 14.03 3.38 -14.71
N LYS A 60 14.54 2.60 -13.74
CA LYS A 60 15.61 1.63 -13.98
C LYS A 60 15.48 0.44 -13.04
N GLY A 61 15.38 -0.76 -13.60
CA GLY A 61 15.10 -1.98 -12.83
C GLY A 61 13.62 -2.14 -12.53
N ARG A 62 13.29 -3.12 -11.68
CA ARG A 62 11.92 -3.43 -11.24
C ARG A 62 11.93 -3.81 -9.77
N ALA A 63 10.85 -3.49 -9.07
CA ALA A 63 10.60 -3.92 -7.71
C ALA A 63 9.27 -4.71 -7.67
N GLY A 64 9.26 -5.84 -6.96
CA GLY A 64 8.03 -6.62 -6.79
C GLY A 64 7.08 -5.95 -5.79
N LEU A 65 5.78 -5.97 -6.09
CA LEU A 65 4.74 -5.72 -5.09
C LEU A 65 4.30 -7.05 -4.48
N HIS A 66 4.03 -7.06 -3.18
CA HIS A 66 3.73 -8.30 -2.45
C HIS A 66 2.40 -8.20 -1.73
N GLU A 67 1.60 -9.25 -1.89
CA GLU A 67 0.39 -9.50 -1.11
C GLU A 67 0.52 -10.92 -0.55
N LEU A 68 0.67 -11.01 0.77
CA LEU A 68 0.97 -12.27 1.45
C LEU A 68 -0.10 -12.55 2.51
N MET A 69 -1.02 -13.46 2.17
CA MET A 69 -2.02 -13.99 3.11
C MET A 69 -1.44 -15.18 3.87
N ALA A 70 -1.07 -14.98 5.14
CA ALA A 70 -0.67 -16.08 6.01
C ALA A 70 -1.90 -16.94 6.35
N MET A 71 -1.78 -18.28 6.22
CA MET A 71 -2.92 -19.18 6.43
C MET A 71 -3.20 -19.43 7.92
N SER A 72 -4.10 -18.66 8.52
CA SER A 72 -4.59 -18.85 9.88
C SER A 72 -5.61 -20.00 10.01
N ARG A 73 -6.01 -20.32 11.25
CA ARG A 73 -7.05 -21.33 11.51
C ARG A 73 -8.41 -20.84 11.02
N GLU A 74 -8.68 -19.56 11.22
CA GLU A 74 -9.90 -18.85 10.87
C GLU A 74 -10.06 -18.80 9.35
N LEU A 75 -9.00 -18.41 8.62
CA LEU A 75 -9.00 -18.43 7.15
C LEU A 75 -9.20 -19.84 6.59
N ARG A 76 -8.54 -20.85 7.19
CA ARG A 76 -8.73 -22.26 6.79
C ARG A 76 -10.19 -22.70 6.99
N HIS A 77 -10.81 -22.33 8.11
CA HIS A 77 -12.20 -22.64 8.39
C HIS A 77 -13.16 -21.97 7.39
N MET A 78 -12.94 -20.69 7.06
CA MET A 78 -13.74 -19.99 6.06
C MET A 78 -13.64 -20.66 4.68
N ILE A 79 -12.43 -21.07 4.27
CA ILE A 79 -12.24 -21.78 3.01
C ILE A 79 -13.01 -23.11 3.02
N GLN A 80 -12.91 -23.89 4.11
CA GLN A 80 -13.58 -25.19 4.23
C GLN A 80 -15.12 -25.08 4.23
N THR A 81 -15.66 -23.96 4.70
CA THR A 81 -17.10 -23.72 4.75
C THR A 81 -17.64 -22.93 3.55
N GLY A 82 -16.80 -22.64 2.55
CA GLY A 82 -17.22 -21.94 1.32
C GLY A 82 -17.43 -20.43 1.51
N GLY A 83 -16.67 -19.80 2.41
CA GLY A 83 -16.68 -18.36 2.63
C GLY A 83 -16.40 -17.55 1.36
N ARG A 84 -17.04 -16.38 1.24
CA ARG A 84 -16.85 -15.51 0.07
C ARG A 84 -15.43 -14.94 0.07
N ALA A 85 -14.85 -14.74 -1.11
CA ALA A 85 -13.51 -14.18 -1.26
C ALA A 85 -13.31 -12.85 -0.52
N GLU A 86 -14.32 -11.98 -0.54
CA GLU A 86 -14.31 -10.71 0.20
C GLU A 86 -14.19 -10.90 1.72
N GLN A 87 -14.89 -11.89 2.28
CA GLN A 87 -14.82 -12.18 3.72
C GLN A 87 -13.44 -12.71 4.11
N ILE A 88 -12.86 -13.58 3.26
CA ILE A 88 -11.50 -14.09 3.42
C ILE A 88 -10.49 -12.95 3.34
N GLN A 89 -10.63 -12.03 2.38
CA GLN A 89 -9.76 -10.86 2.24
C GLN A 89 -9.85 -9.94 3.46
N GLN A 90 -11.05 -9.64 3.94
CA GLN A 90 -11.25 -8.82 5.14
C GLN A 90 -10.62 -9.47 6.38
N GLN A 91 -10.75 -10.78 6.54
CA GLN A 91 -10.07 -11.50 7.62
C GLN A 91 -8.55 -11.41 7.48
N ALA A 92 -8.00 -11.64 6.28
CA ALA A 92 -6.57 -11.57 6.05
C ALA A 92 -6.00 -10.17 6.35
N LEU A 93 -6.72 -9.11 5.99
CA LEU A 93 -6.35 -7.72 6.33
C LEU A 93 -6.31 -7.49 7.84
N ARG A 94 -7.29 -8.03 8.59
CA ARG A 94 -7.29 -7.97 10.06
C ARG A 94 -6.11 -8.70 10.69
N GLU A 95 -5.64 -9.76 10.03
CA GLU A 95 -4.49 -10.56 10.46
C GLU A 95 -3.15 -9.99 9.96
N GLY A 96 -3.15 -8.78 9.37
CA GLY A 96 -1.93 -8.06 8.99
C GLY A 96 -1.48 -8.26 7.55
N MET A 97 -2.29 -8.90 6.69
CA MET A 97 -2.05 -8.88 5.25
C MET A 97 -2.10 -7.44 4.74
N ARG A 98 -1.20 -7.11 3.81
CA ARG A 98 -1.28 -5.88 3.01
C ARG A 98 -1.63 -6.24 1.58
N THR A 99 -2.42 -5.40 0.94
CA THR A 99 -2.76 -5.55 -0.47
C THR A 99 -1.60 -5.11 -1.36
N LEU A 100 -1.61 -5.51 -2.63
CA LEU A 100 -0.65 -5.00 -3.63
C LEU A 100 -0.66 -3.46 -3.69
N ARG A 101 -1.83 -2.82 -3.59
CA ARG A 101 -1.96 -1.36 -3.59
C ARG A 101 -1.31 -0.73 -2.37
N GLN A 102 -1.54 -1.30 -1.19
CA GLN A 102 -0.99 -0.82 0.08
C GLN A 102 0.54 -0.93 0.11
N ASP A 103 1.09 -2.09 -0.27
CA ASP A 103 2.54 -2.29 -0.39
C ASP A 103 3.17 -1.39 -1.47
N GLY A 104 2.46 -1.15 -2.57
CA GLY A 104 2.85 -0.19 -3.60
C GLY A 104 2.95 1.25 -3.06
N ILE A 105 1.95 1.70 -2.31
CA ILE A 105 1.94 3.05 -1.70
C ILE A 105 3.12 3.21 -0.73
N GLU A 106 3.39 2.22 0.12
CA GLU A 106 4.57 2.28 1.00
C GLU A 106 5.87 2.41 0.19
N LYS A 107 5.99 1.70 -0.94
CA LYS A 107 7.16 1.81 -1.83
C LYS A 107 7.24 3.17 -2.55
N VAL A 108 6.12 3.84 -2.80
CA VAL A 108 6.13 5.23 -3.26
C VAL A 108 6.69 6.16 -2.18
N LEU A 109 6.26 5.97 -0.93
CA LEU A 109 6.76 6.74 0.22
C LEU A 109 8.26 6.49 0.48
N MET A 110 8.76 5.31 0.11
CA MET A 110 10.19 4.99 0.15
C MET A 110 11.00 5.51 -1.05
N GLY A 111 10.34 6.02 -2.10
CA GLY A 111 10.98 6.48 -3.33
C GLY A 111 11.44 5.37 -4.27
N ILE A 112 10.85 4.17 -4.17
CA ILE A 112 11.20 2.99 -4.98
C ILE A 112 10.41 2.96 -6.30
N THR A 113 9.16 3.42 -6.29
CA THR A 113 8.26 3.42 -7.45
C THR A 113 7.39 4.69 -7.48
N SER A 114 6.54 4.84 -8.50
CA SER A 114 5.57 5.93 -8.60
C SER A 114 4.13 5.43 -8.41
N MET A 115 3.21 6.33 -8.04
CA MET A 115 1.79 5.99 -7.98
C MET A 115 1.20 5.59 -9.35
N GLU A 116 1.78 6.07 -10.45
CA GLU A 116 1.42 5.66 -11.80
C GLU A 116 1.69 4.16 -12.01
N GLU A 117 2.90 3.71 -11.69
CA GLU A 117 3.28 2.29 -11.78
C GLU A 117 2.44 1.42 -10.85
N VAL A 118 2.22 1.88 -9.60
CA VAL A 118 1.37 1.16 -8.64
C VAL A 118 -0.06 1.01 -9.15
N ARG A 119 -0.65 2.08 -9.72
CA ARG A 119 -2.00 2.03 -10.28
C ARG A 119 -2.10 1.15 -11.52
N ALA A 120 -1.07 1.12 -12.36
CA ALA A 120 -1.02 0.28 -13.55
C ALA A 120 -0.87 -1.22 -13.24
N THR A 121 -0.34 -1.56 -12.06
CA THR A 121 0.04 -2.95 -11.71
C THR A 121 -0.70 -3.54 -10.50
N SER A 122 -1.57 -2.78 -9.83
CA SER A 122 -2.37 -3.26 -8.69
C SER A 122 -3.84 -2.88 -8.83
N ASN A 123 -4.73 -3.78 -8.40
CA ASN A 123 -6.17 -3.53 -8.38
C ASN A 123 -6.54 -2.53 -7.27
N ALA A 124 -7.69 -1.88 -7.44
CA ALA A 124 -8.30 -1.01 -6.45
C ALA A 124 -9.19 -1.83 -5.49
#